data_AF-A0A0A0BP38-F1
#
_entry.id   AF-A0A0A0BP38-F1
#
_cell.length_a   1.000
_cell.length_b   1.000
_cell.length_c   1.000
_cell.angle_alpha   90.00
_cell.angle_beta   90.00
_cell.angle_gamma   90.00
#
_symmetry.space_group_name_H-M   'P 1'
#
loop_
_entity.id
_entity.type
_entity.pdbx_description
1 polymer ?
#
loop_
_entity_poly.entity_id
_entity_poly.type
_entity_poly.pdbx_seq_one_letter_code
_entity_poly.pdbx_strand_id
1 'polypeptide(L)'
;MEHVDPDVLALISLGEDVDDTTRDHLARCERCTAEVAELAAVVATARTVTPADAPTQPPAHVWDAITAELGLTGAGPSSTPISPTPAERTTVERAPSPSQAA
;
A
#
# COMPACT_ATOMS: atom_id res chain seq x y z
N MET A 1 26.62 -7.87 6.23
CA MET A 1 26.03 -6.60 6.69
C MET A 1 24.59 -6.61 6.19
N GLU A 2 23.63 -6.49 7.09
CA GLU A 2 22.21 -6.62 6.79
C GLU A 2 21.65 -5.31 6.22
N HIS A 3 20.67 -5.39 5.32
CA HIS A 3 19.96 -4.22 4.80
C HIS A 3 19.06 -3.63 5.90
N VAL A 4 18.71 -2.35 5.75
CA VAL A 4 17.72 -1.71 6.61
C VAL A 4 16.38 -2.43 6.46
N ASP A 5 15.64 -2.57 7.56
CA ASP A 5 14.31 -3.16 7.54
C ASP A 5 13.40 -2.40 6.56
N PRO A 6 12.64 -3.08 5.68
CA PRO A 6 11.78 -2.43 4.70
C PRO A 6 10.72 -1.53 5.33
N ASP A 7 10.24 -1.83 6.54
CA ASP A 7 9.25 -0.99 7.23
C ASP A 7 9.88 0.36 7.65
N VAL A 8 11.16 0.35 8.03
CA VAL A 8 11.92 1.57 8.29
C VAL A 8 12.15 2.36 7.00
N LEU A 9 12.46 1.70 5.88
CA LEU A 9 12.59 2.36 4.57
C LEU A 9 11.27 3.02 4.13
N ALA A 10 10.13 2.39 4.43
CA ALA A 10 8.81 2.97 4.19
C ALA A 10 8.57 4.22 5.03
N LEU A 11 8.93 4.22 6.33
CA LEU A 11 8.81 5.40 7.18
C LEU A 11 9.69 6.57 6.67
N ILE A 12 10.92 6.28 6.24
CA ILE A 12 11.81 7.28 5.62
C ILE A 12 11.14 7.89 4.39
N SER A 13 10.52 7.07 3.52
CA SER A 13 9.85 7.55 2.31
C SER A 13 8.65 8.47 2.60
N LEU A 14 8.00 8.30 3.76
CA LEU A 14 6.93 9.17 4.24
C LEU A 14 7.45 10.50 4.81
N GLY A 15 8.76 10.59 5.05
CA GLY A 15 9.45 11.77 5.57
C GLY A 15 9.79 11.68 7.06
N GLU A 16 9.73 10.50 7.67
CA GLU A 16 10.16 10.30 9.07
C GLU A 16 11.68 10.36 9.20
N ASP A 17 12.15 10.86 10.35
CA ASP A 17 13.57 10.93 10.68
C ASP A 17 14.15 9.55 11.03
N VAL A 18 15.45 9.39 10.81
CA VAL A 18 16.22 8.19 11.16
C VAL A 18 17.52 8.50 11.88
N ASP A 19 18.03 7.50 12.58
CA ASP A 19 19.33 7.58 13.24
C ASP A 19 20.50 7.71 12.24
N ASP A 20 21.64 8.13 12.78
CA ASP A 20 22.85 8.38 11.99
C ASP A 20 23.38 7.11 11.31
N THR A 21 23.19 5.94 11.93
CA THR A 21 23.66 4.65 11.39
C THR A 21 22.88 4.27 10.13
N THR A 22 21.56 4.41 10.16
CA THR A 22 20.69 4.19 8.99
C THR A 22 21.00 5.20 7.89
N ARG A 23 21.21 6.48 8.24
CA ARG A 23 21.59 7.51 7.25
C ARG A 23 22.94 7.17 6.59
N ASP A 24 23.91 6.75 7.37
CA ASP A 24 25.22 6.31 6.89
C ASP A 24 25.13 5.08 5.98
N HIS A 25 24.24 4.13 6.30
CA HIS A 25 24.00 2.97 5.46
C HIS A 25 23.38 3.38 4.12
N LEU A 26 22.35 4.22 4.12
CA LEU A 26 21.70 4.71 2.91
C LEU A 26 22.69 5.41 1.98
N ALA A 27 23.60 6.23 2.52
CA ALA A 27 24.64 6.89 1.73
C ALA A 27 25.60 5.94 1.00
N ARG A 28 25.66 4.66 1.39
CA ARG A 28 26.62 3.66 0.87
C ARG A 28 25.95 2.45 0.20
N CYS A 29 24.66 2.25 0.41
CA CYS A 29 23.94 1.09 -0.12
C CYS A 29 22.98 1.50 -1.25
N GLU A 30 23.34 1.14 -2.48
CA GLU A 30 22.52 1.41 -3.67
C GLU A 30 21.14 0.76 -3.59
N ARG A 31 21.06 -0.47 -3.06
CA ARG A 31 19.78 -1.20 -2.92
C ARG A 31 18.80 -0.47 -2.02
N CYS A 32 19.22 -0.10 -0.81
CA CYS A 32 18.35 0.59 0.13
C CYS A 32 17.99 1.99 -0.38
N THR A 33 18.91 2.67 -1.08
CA THR A 33 18.60 3.97 -1.72
C THR A 33 17.56 3.83 -2.84
N ALA A 34 17.68 2.79 -3.68
CA ALA A 34 16.72 2.52 -4.74
C ALA A 34 15.33 2.23 -4.16
N GLU A 35 15.26 1.43 -3.10
CA GLU A 35 13.99 1.08 -2.43
C GLU A 35 13.31 2.32 -1.82
N VAL A 36 14.06 3.20 -1.15
CA VAL A 36 13.51 4.49 -0.67
C VAL A 36 13.01 5.36 -1.82
N ALA A 37 13.75 5.40 -2.94
CA ALA A 37 13.35 6.20 -4.10
C ALA A 37 12.06 5.69 -4.76
N GLU A 38 11.89 4.37 -4.88
CA GLU A 38 10.67 3.74 -5.39
C GLU A 38 9.47 4.07 -4.48
N LEU A 39 9.63 3.92 -3.17
CA LEU A 39 8.57 4.24 -2.20
C LEU A 39 8.25 5.74 -2.20
N ALA A 40 9.26 6.61 -2.28
CA ALA A 40 9.08 8.05 -2.35
C ALA A 40 8.31 8.49 -3.61
N ALA A 41 8.49 7.80 -4.75
CA ALA A 41 7.71 8.06 -5.96
C ALA A 41 6.22 7.72 -5.79
N VAL A 42 5.91 6.63 -5.08
CA VAL A 42 4.53 6.28 -4.70
C VAL A 42 3.94 7.35 -3.77
N VAL A 43 4.68 7.76 -2.74
CA VAL A 43 4.25 8.82 -1.81
C VAL A 43 4.01 10.13 -2.54
N ALA A 44 4.89 10.52 -3.47
CA ALA A 44 4.71 11.72 -4.28
C ALA A 44 3.41 11.65 -5.10
N THR A 45 3.15 10.52 -5.76
CA THR A 45 1.92 10.30 -6.54
C THR A 45 0.68 10.35 -5.64
N ALA A 46 0.72 9.69 -4.47
CA ALA A 46 -0.38 9.69 -3.53
C ALA A 46 -0.71 11.10 -3.02
N ARG A 47 0.31 11.94 -2.80
CA ARG A 47 0.15 13.34 -2.37
C ARG A 47 -0.45 14.25 -3.44
N THR A 48 -0.44 13.87 -4.72
CA THR A 48 -1.09 14.64 -5.79
C THR A 48 -2.57 14.30 -5.95
N VAL A 49 -3.06 13.23 -5.33
CA VAL A 49 -4.47 12.81 -5.42
C VAL A 49 -5.37 13.84 -4.76
N THR A 50 -6.42 14.22 -5.47
CA THR A 50 -7.44 15.17 -5.04
C THR A 50 -8.81 14.49 -4.94
N PRO A 51 -9.82 15.12 -4.32
CA PRO A 51 -11.19 14.60 -4.36
C PRO A 51 -11.77 14.42 -5.77
N ALA A 52 -11.23 15.11 -6.78
CA ALA A 52 -11.66 14.95 -8.17
C ALA A 52 -11.16 13.63 -8.80
N ASP A 53 -10.11 13.02 -8.24
CA ASP A 53 -9.58 11.72 -8.66
C ASP A 53 -10.34 10.56 -8.01
N ALA A 54 -11.34 10.85 -7.17
CA ALA A 54 -12.16 9.84 -6.53
C ALA A 54 -12.91 8.99 -7.58
N PRO A 55 -12.90 7.65 -7.45
CA PRO A 55 -13.67 6.79 -8.35
C PRO A 55 -15.16 7.14 -8.32
N THR A 56 -15.75 7.27 -9.50
CA THR A 56 -17.20 7.46 -9.64
C THR A 56 -17.93 6.12 -9.58
N GLN A 57 -19.18 6.13 -9.10
CA GLN A 57 -20.01 4.93 -9.10
C GLN A 57 -20.24 4.45 -10.54
N PRO A 58 -19.96 3.18 -10.87
CA PRO A 58 -20.27 2.64 -12.18
C PRO A 58 -21.79 2.53 -12.38
N PRO A 59 -22.28 2.61 -13.62
CA PRO A 59 -23.70 2.37 -13.91
C PRO A 59 -24.16 0.99 -13.41
N ALA A 60 -25.41 0.89 -12.93
CA ALA A 60 -25.96 -0.34 -12.33
C ALA A 60 -25.82 -1.57 -13.24
N HIS A 61 -26.01 -1.40 -14.55
CA HIS A 61 -25.92 -2.50 -15.52
C HIS A 61 -24.55 -3.19 -15.58
N VAL A 62 -23.47 -2.50 -15.17
CA VAL A 62 -22.13 -3.09 -15.08
C VAL A 62 -22.11 -4.18 -14.01
N TRP A 63 -22.69 -3.89 -12.85
CA TRP A 63 -22.79 -4.88 -11.77
C TRP A 63 -23.77 -5.99 -12.11
N ASP A 64 -24.92 -5.66 -12.72
CA ASP A 64 -25.89 -6.68 -13.17
C ASP A 64 -25.24 -7.69 -14.13
N ALA A 65 -24.42 -7.20 -15.08
CA ALA A 65 -23.69 -8.03 -16.02
C ALA A 65 -22.62 -8.90 -15.33
N ILE A 66 -21.83 -8.34 -14.41
CA ILE A 66 -20.82 -9.09 -13.65
C ILE A 66 -21.48 -10.19 -12.80
N THR A 67 -22.58 -9.88 -12.11
CA THR A 67 -23.34 -10.84 -11.31
C THR A 67 -23.93 -11.95 -12.17
N ALA A 68 -24.45 -11.62 -13.35
CA ALA A 68 -24.98 -12.61 -14.29
C ALA A 68 -23.88 -13.54 -14.83
N GLU A 69 -22.74 -12.99 -15.25
CA GLU A 69 -21.59 -13.75 -15.77
C GLU A 69 -21.02 -14.71 -14.72
N LEU A 70 -20.91 -14.26 -13.47
CA LEU A 70 -20.39 -15.07 -12.37
C LEU A 70 -21.45 -16.02 -11.77
N GLY A 71 -22.70 -16.00 -12.26
CA GLY A 71 -23.78 -16.84 -11.72
C GLY A 71 -24.19 -16.48 -10.28
N LEU A 72 -23.95 -15.24 -9.84
CA LEU A 72 -24.19 -14.77 -8.47
C LEU A 72 -25.64 -14.28 -8.24
N THR A 73 -26.58 -14.68 -9.10
CA THR A 73 -27.98 -14.25 -9.05
C THR A 73 -28.64 -14.60 -7.70
N GLY A 74 -29.00 -13.58 -6.92
CA GLY A 74 -29.65 -13.73 -5.60
C GLY A 74 -28.85 -13.14 -4.44
N ALA A 75 -27.53 -12.93 -4.61
CA ALA A 75 -26.74 -12.08 -3.74
C ALA A 75 -26.76 -10.65 -4.32
N GLY A 76 -27.81 -9.89 -4.01
CA GLY A 76 -27.81 -8.46 -4.33
C GLY A 76 -26.57 -7.79 -3.71
N PRO A 77 -25.96 -6.78 -4.35
CA PRO A 77 -24.80 -6.12 -3.78
C PRO A 77 -25.19 -5.54 -2.43
N SER A 78 -24.64 -6.10 -1.35
CA SER A 78 -24.78 -5.54 0.00
C SER A 78 -23.99 -4.24 0.04
N SER A 79 -24.60 -3.18 -0.49
CA SER A 79 -24.04 -1.83 -0.55
C SER A 79 -24.27 -1.16 0.79
N THR A 80 -23.75 -1.75 1.86
CA THR A 80 -23.53 -0.98 3.08
C THR A 80 -22.38 -0.05 2.76
N PRO A 81 -22.59 1.28 2.72
CA PRO A 81 -21.50 2.21 2.54
C PRO A 81 -20.49 1.94 3.65
N ILE A 82 -19.27 1.58 3.25
CA ILE A 82 -18.15 1.49 4.17
C ILE A 82 -17.81 2.94 4.50
N SER A 83 -18.45 3.50 5.53
CA SER A 83 -17.92 4.73 6.13
C SER A 83 -16.48 4.43 6.52
N PRO A 84 -15.49 5.25 6.12
CA PRO A 84 -14.16 5.14 6.65
C PRO A 84 -14.22 5.55 8.12
N THR A 85 -14.61 4.62 8.99
CA THR A 85 -14.24 4.69 10.40
C THR A 85 -12.71 4.75 10.42
N PRO A 86 -12.06 5.68 11.13
CA PRO A 86 -10.62 5.67 11.26
C PRO A 86 -10.19 4.27 11.68
N ALA A 87 -9.53 3.55 10.78
CA ALA A 87 -9.10 2.20 11.06
C ALA A 87 -8.09 2.29 12.21
N GLU A 88 -8.43 1.74 13.37
CA GLU A 88 -7.40 1.39 14.33
C GLU A 88 -6.37 0.52 13.60
N ARG A 89 -5.13 0.98 13.58
CA ARG A 89 -4.03 0.35 12.86
C ARG A 89 -3.78 -1.04 13.47
N THR A 90 -4.42 -2.06 12.92
CA THR A 90 -4.04 -3.45 13.19
C THR A 90 -2.72 -3.68 12.46
N THR A 91 -1.63 -3.79 13.22
CA THR A 91 -0.33 -4.22 12.73
C THR A 91 -0.51 -5.62 12.14
N VAL A 92 -0.46 -5.74 10.81
CA VAL A 92 -0.37 -7.05 10.15
C VAL A 92 1.08 -7.49 10.31
N GLU A 93 1.34 -8.37 11.27
CA GLU A 93 2.65 -9.01 11.39
C GLU A 93 2.91 -9.84 10.14
N ARG A 94 3.94 -9.46 9.37
CA ARG A 94 4.30 -10.13 8.12
C ARG A 94 4.87 -11.51 8.43
N ALA A 95 4.20 -12.56 7.97
CA ALA A 95 4.74 -13.92 8.04
C ALA A 95 6.06 -14.02 7.24
N PRO A 96 7.06 -14.78 7.72
CA PRO A 96 8.36 -14.85 7.05
C PRO A 96 8.26 -15.54 5.69
N SER A 97 8.88 -14.94 4.67
CA SER A 97 8.99 -15.51 3.32
C SER A 97 9.81 -16.81 3.34
N PRO A 98 9.40 -17.88 2.62
CA PRO A 98 10.08 -19.18 2.58
C PRO A 98 11.41 -19.19 1.79
N SER A 99 12.02 -18.05 1.50
CA SER A 99 13.19 -17.93 0.61
C SER A 99 14.52 -17.69 1.35
N GLN A 100 14.67 -18.20 2.58
CA GLN A 100 15.93 -18.14 3.34
C GLN A 100 16.46 -19.52 3.78
N ALA A 101 16.37 -20.52 2.90
CA ALA A 101 17.05 -21.79 3.07
C ALA A 101 17.85 -22.13 1.81
N ALA A 102 19.08 -21.61 1.72
CA ALA A 102 20.19 -22.17 0.94
C ALA A 102 21.51 -21.55 1.43
#